data_AF-A0A6I3FKJ0-F1
#
_entry.id   AF-A0A6I3FKJ0-F1
#
_cell.length_a   1.000
_cell.length_b   1.000
_cell.length_c   1.000
_cell.angle_alpha   90.00
_cell.angle_beta   90.00
_cell.angle_gamma   90.00
#
_symmetry.space_group_name_H-M   'P 1'
#
loop_
_entity.id
_entity.type
_entity.pdbx_description
1 polymer ?
#
loop_
_entity_poly.entity_id
_entity_poly.type
_entity_poly.pdbx_seq_one_letter_code
_entity_poly.pdbx_strand_id
1 'polypeptide(L)'
;MKTFNNYINGKEVAAQDGRTTPVIDPVTGKQYANAALSGPADVDSAMKAAADAFESWKHSTPSVRQKAINDIADAMEANMTELIEAEIENTGKPRAITFSEEVPPMMDQIRFFAGAARMLEGKSAGEYMSGYTSYIRREPIGVCAQVAPWNYPLMMGVWKFIPAIAAGNTTVLKPSDTTPASTALVAKIAGEVLPPGVLNVICGDRETGRSMVTHNTPGMVSITGSVRAGMEVAEAASKSLKRVHLELGGKAPVIIFDDADIELAVETIAMTGYFNAGQDCTAATRVIAGPKI
;
A
#
# COMPACT_ATOMS: atom_id res chain seq x y z
N MET A 1 -25.58 -9.51 -5.36
CA MET A 1 -24.72 -8.45 -4.79
C MET A 1 -23.28 -8.80 -5.12
N LYS A 2 -22.44 -7.84 -5.55
CA LYS A 2 -21.05 -8.12 -5.96
C LYS A 2 -20.20 -8.51 -4.74
N THR A 3 -19.17 -9.33 -4.95
CA THR A 3 -18.23 -9.75 -3.91
C THR A 3 -16.80 -9.46 -4.34
N PHE A 4 -16.04 -8.75 -3.50
CA PHE A 4 -14.61 -8.56 -3.66
C PHE A 4 -13.87 -9.78 -3.11
N ASN A 5 -13.34 -10.59 -4.02
CA ASN A 5 -12.61 -11.81 -3.70
C ASN A 5 -11.14 -11.52 -3.41
N ASN A 6 -10.43 -12.51 -2.88
CA ASN A 6 -8.98 -12.48 -2.81
C ASN A 6 -8.39 -12.63 -4.21
N TYR A 7 -7.18 -12.14 -4.42
CA TYR A 7 -6.36 -12.40 -5.59
C TYR A 7 -5.10 -13.14 -5.14
N ILE A 8 -5.04 -14.46 -5.34
CA ILE A 8 -3.96 -15.32 -4.87
C ILE A 8 -3.41 -16.10 -6.05
N ASN A 9 -2.08 -16.08 -6.22
CA ASN A 9 -1.38 -16.83 -7.24
C ASN A 9 -1.95 -16.63 -8.66
N GLY A 10 -2.21 -15.37 -9.03
CA GLY A 10 -2.72 -15.01 -10.35
C GLY A 10 -4.21 -15.26 -10.57
N LYS A 11 -4.99 -15.56 -9.53
CA LYS A 11 -6.41 -15.92 -9.64
C LYS A 11 -7.27 -15.24 -8.60
N GLU A 12 -8.50 -14.88 -8.99
CA GLU A 12 -9.54 -14.52 -8.04
C GLU A 12 -10.07 -15.76 -7.32
N VAL A 13 -10.07 -15.73 -5.98
CA VAL A 13 -10.52 -16.83 -5.13
C VAL A 13 -11.35 -16.29 -3.96
N ALA A 14 -12.46 -16.95 -3.63
CA ALA A 14 -13.22 -16.65 -2.42
C ALA A 14 -12.41 -17.02 -1.16
N ALA A 15 -12.84 -16.54 0.02
CA ALA A 15 -12.32 -17.07 1.28
C ALA A 15 -12.59 -18.59 1.35
N GLN A 16 -11.60 -19.37 1.80
CA GLN A 16 -11.71 -20.84 1.80
C GLN A 16 -12.83 -21.38 2.69
N ASP A 17 -13.18 -20.66 3.75
CA ASP A 17 -14.30 -20.99 4.63
C ASP A 17 -15.64 -20.36 4.18
N GLY A 18 -15.64 -19.66 3.04
CA GLY A 18 -16.80 -19.01 2.43
C GLY A 18 -17.28 -17.75 3.15
N ARG A 19 -16.61 -17.29 4.22
CA ARG A 19 -17.06 -16.10 4.97
C ARG A 19 -16.81 -14.82 4.19
N THR A 20 -17.70 -13.86 4.44
CA THR A 20 -17.64 -12.52 3.88
C THR A 20 -17.99 -11.47 4.92
N THR A 21 -17.61 -10.23 4.65
CA THR A 21 -18.02 -9.04 5.41
C THR A 21 -18.79 -8.07 4.50
N PRO A 22 -19.83 -7.37 4.99
CA PRO A 22 -20.51 -6.35 4.20
C PRO A 22 -19.58 -5.15 3.95
N VAL A 23 -19.67 -4.58 2.75
CA VAL A 23 -19.04 -3.30 2.41
C VAL A 23 -20.14 -2.26 2.27
N ILE A 24 -20.01 -1.19 3.05
CA ILE A 24 -21.03 -0.16 3.20
C ILE A 24 -20.61 1.08 2.41
N ASP A 25 -21.53 1.59 1.60
CA ASP A 25 -21.36 2.87 0.93
C ASP A 25 -21.48 3.98 2.01
N PRO A 26 -20.42 4.76 2.25
CA PRO A 26 -20.41 5.76 3.32
C PRO A 26 -21.32 6.95 3.03
N VAL A 27 -21.74 7.18 1.78
CA VAL A 27 -22.66 8.25 1.38
C VAL A 27 -24.10 7.87 1.69
N THR A 28 -24.48 6.61 1.44
CA THR A 28 -25.87 6.15 1.59
C THR A 28 -26.14 5.35 2.86
N GLY A 29 -25.09 4.85 3.52
CA GLY A 29 -25.17 3.94 4.67
C GLY A 29 -25.69 2.54 4.32
N LYS A 30 -25.82 2.21 3.02
CA LYS A 30 -26.34 0.93 2.55
C LYS A 30 -25.22 0.00 2.13
N GLN A 31 -25.43 -1.29 2.31
CA GLN A 31 -24.53 -2.29 1.76
C GLN A 31 -24.62 -2.32 0.23
N TYR A 32 -23.48 -2.18 -0.44
CA TYR A 32 -23.40 -2.26 -1.90
C TYR A 32 -22.64 -3.51 -2.39
N ALA A 33 -21.83 -4.13 -1.52
CA ALA A 33 -21.04 -5.30 -1.83
C ALA A 33 -20.77 -6.18 -0.60
N ASN A 34 -20.15 -7.34 -0.84
CA ASN A 34 -19.45 -8.12 0.17
C ASN A 34 -17.94 -8.14 -0.14
N ALA A 35 -17.11 -8.45 0.84
CA ALA A 35 -15.70 -8.77 0.64
C ALA A 35 -15.36 -10.09 1.35
N ALA A 36 -14.44 -10.87 0.78
CA ALA A 36 -13.94 -12.10 1.41
C ALA A 36 -13.39 -11.80 2.81
N LEU A 37 -13.76 -12.62 3.80
CA LEU A 37 -13.21 -12.54 5.16
C LEU A 37 -12.17 -13.64 5.32
N SER A 38 -10.94 -13.35 4.88
CA SER A 38 -9.87 -14.35 4.82
C SER A 38 -9.50 -14.88 6.21
N GLY A 39 -9.55 -16.19 6.36
CA GLY A 39 -9.09 -16.89 7.56
C GLY A 39 -7.60 -17.27 7.51
N PRO A 40 -7.09 -18.00 8.52
CA PRO A 40 -5.70 -18.47 8.54
C PRO A 40 -5.30 -19.27 7.29
N ALA A 41 -6.18 -20.12 6.76
CA ALA A 41 -5.90 -20.93 5.56
C ALA A 41 -5.66 -20.06 4.31
N ASP A 42 -6.39 -18.95 4.17
CA ASP A 42 -6.22 -17.99 3.08
C ASP A 42 -4.90 -17.24 3.21
N VAL A 43 -4.55 -16.83 4.43
CA VAL A 43 -3.26 -16.19 4.75
C VAL A 43 -2.11 -17.12 4.40
N ASP A 44 -2.15 -18.38 4.84
CA ASP A 44 -1.12 -19.38 4.57
C ASP A 44 -0.98 -19.62 3.06
N SER A 45 -2.10 -19.69 2.34
CA SER A 45 -2.13 -19.88 0.88
C SER A 45 -1.50 -18.70 0.14
N ALA A 46 -1.83 -17.47 0.53
CA ALA A 46 -1.25 -16.27 -0.05
C ALA A 46 0.25 -16.13 0.27
N MET A 47 0.65 -16.41 1.50
CA MET A 47 2.06 -16.38 1.93
C MET A 47 2.87 -17.46 1.19
N LYS A 48 2.32 -18.66 1.02
CA LYS A 48 2.94 -19.72 0.24
C LYS A 48 3.10 -19.33 -1.23
N ALA A 49 2.06 -18.80 -1.86
CA ALA A 49 2.14 -18.32 -3.25
C ALA A 49 3.22 -17.24 -3.42
N ALA A 50 3.29 -16.28 -2.50
CA ALA A 50 4.32 -15.25 -2.50
C ALA A 50 5.73 -15.82 -2.34
N ALA A 51 5.92 -16.79 -1.44
CA ALA A 51 7.20 -17.44 -1.22
C ALA A 51 7.66 -18.27 -2.43
N ASP A 52 6.76 -19.05 -3.02
CA ASP A 52 7.04 -19.87 -4.20
C ASP A 52 7.42 -18.96 -5.40
N ALA A 53 6.69 -17.85 -5.60
CA ALA A 53 7.00 -16.88 -6.65
C ALA A 53 8.34 -16.14 -6.41
N PHE A 54 8.69 -15.88 -5.15
CA PHE A 54 9.92 -15.18 -4.78
C PHE A 54 11.18 -15.90 -5.28
N GLU A 55 11.18 -17.25 -5.27
CA GLU A 55 12.32 -18.04 -5.73
C GLU A 55 12.74 -17.75 -7.17
N SER A 56 11.79 -17.32 -8.02
CA SER A 56 12.10 -16.87 -9.38
C SER A 56 12.20 -15.35 -9.50
N TRP A 57 11.28 -14.61 -8.86
CA TRP A 57 11.21 -13.15 -8.99
C TRP A 57 12.46 -12.44 -8.45
N LYS A 58 13.09 -12.96 -7.39
CA LYS A 58 14.34 -12.42 -6.83
C LYS A 58 15.50 -12.37 -7.82
N HIS A 59 15.45 -13.23 -8.85
CA HIS A 59 16.46 -13.32 -9.91
C HIS A 59 16.10 -12.55 -11.18
N SER A 60 14.92 -11.92 -11.24
CA SER A 60 14.57 -10.99 -12.31
C SER A 60 15.63 -9.90 -12.43
N THR A 61 15.95 -9.48 -13.65
CA THR A 61 16.87 -8.35 -13.83
C THR A 61 16.15 -7.04 -13.53
N PRO A 62 16.87 -5.97 -13.16
CA PRO A 62 16.29 -4.63 -13.04
C PRO A 62 15.45 -4.19 -14.25
N SER A 63 15.82 -4.59 -15.47
CA SER A 63 15.05 -4.28 -16.68
C SER A 63 13.71 -4.99 -16.75
N VAL A 64 13.63 -6.26 -16.32
CA VAL A 64 12.38 -7.02 -16.26
C VAL A 64 11.43 -6.38 -15.25
N ARG A 65 11.94 -6.01 -14.06
CA ARG A 65 11.12 -5.35 -13.02
C ARG A 65 10.63 -3.98 -13.46
N GLN A 66 11.51 -3.16 -14.05
CA GLN A 66 11.11 -1.87 -14.62
C GLN A 66 10.00 -2.04 -15.66
N LYS A 67 10.16 -2.98 -16.60
CA LYS A 67 9.18 -3.21 -17.65
C LYS A 67 7.82 -3.58 -17.04
N ALA A 68 7.80 -4.54 -16.10
CA ALA A 68 6.56 -4.95 -15.44
C ALA A 68 5.87 -3.77 -14.72
N ILE A 69 6.62 -2.89 -14.05
CA ILE A 69 6.03 -1.73 -13.36
C ILE A 69 5.50 -0.69 -14.35
N ASN A 70 6.18 -0.47 -15.47
CA ASN A 70 5.67 0.40 -16.54
C ASN A 70 4.41 -0.19 -17.20
N ASP A 71 4.40 -1.50 -17.46
CA ASP A 71 3.22 -2.19 -18.00
C ASP A 71 2.03 -2.12 -17.01
N ILE A 72 2.28 -2.20 -15.69
CA ILE A 72 1.24 -1.97 -14.66
C ILE A 72 0.71 -0.55 -14.75
N ALA A 73 1.57 0.45 -14.88
CA ALA A 73 1.14 1.84 -15.01
C ALA A 73 0.27 2.04 -16.26
N ASP A 74 0.69 1.49 -17.41
CA ASP A 74 -0.09 1.56 -18.65
C ASP A 74 -1.47 0.88 -18.48
N ALA A 75 -1.51 -0.29 -17.83
CA ALA A 75 -2.76 -1.02 -17.56
C ALA A 75 -3.67 -0.26 -16.57
N MET A 76 -3.11 0.38 -15.55
CA MET A 76 -3.86 1.21 -14.62
C MET A 76 -4.41 2.47 -15.29
N GLU A 77 -3.62 3.16 -16.14
CA GLU A 77 -4.08 4.31 -16.93
C GLU A 77 -5.25 3.94 -17.83
N ALA A 78 -5.16 2.80 -18.53
CA ALA A 78 -6.23 2.29 -19.39
C ALA A 78 -7.55 2.00 -18.63
N ASN A 79 -7.45 1.70 -17.33
CA ASN A 79 -8.59 1.37 -16.47
C ASN A 79 -8.87 2.44 -15.40
N MET A 80 -8.28 3.65 -15.54
CA MET A 80 -8.27 4.65 -14.47
C MET A 80 -9.67 5.09 -14.06
N THR A 81 -10.58 5.24 -15.02
CA THR A 81 -11.96 5.61 -14.72
C THR A 81 -12.63 4.57 -13.81
N GLU A 82 -12.51 3.28 -14.12
CA GLU A 82 -13.10 2.22 -13.30
C GLU A 82 -12.47 2.15 -11.90
N LEU A 83 -11.14 2.30 -11.82
CA LEU A 83 -10.41 2.34 -10.57
C LEU A 83 -10.88 3.46 -9.64
N ILE A 84 -11.09 4.65 -10.18
CA ILE A 84 -11.51 5.81 -9.39
C ILE A 84 -13.01 5.75 -9.06
N GLU A 85 -13.86 5.21 -9.93
CA GLU A 85 -15.25 4.93 -9.54
C GLU A 85 -15.33 3.94 -8.39
N ALA A 86 -14.53 2.88 -8.43
CA ALA A 86 -14.44 1.93 -7.33
C ALA A 86 -13.91 2.60 -6.04
N GLU A 87 -12.92 3.49 -6.13
CA GLU A 87 -12.39 4.25 -5.01
C GLU A 87 -13.46 5.18 -4.40
N ILE A 88 -14.23 5.88 -5.22
CA ILE A 88 -15.25 6.84 -4.79
C ILE A 88 -16.43 6.13 -4.10
N GLU A 89 -16.99 5.08 -4.70
CA GLU A 89 -18.08 4.31 -4.07
C GLU A 89 -17.65 3.71 -2.72
N ASN A 90 -16.38 3.35 -2.61
CA ASN A 90 -15.76 2.70 -1.46
C ASN A 90 -15.39 3.68 -0.34
N THR A 91 -15.18 4.96 -0.63
CA THR A 91 -14.67 5.97 0.34
C THR A 91 -15.58 7.16 0.54
N GLY A 92 -16.48 7.45 -0.40
CA GLY A 92 -17.35 8.64 -0.39
C GLY A 92 -16.65 9.93 -0.80
N LYS A 93 -15.41 9.87 -1.29
CA LYS A 93 -14.65 11.06 -1.68
C LYS A 93 -15.27 11.80 -2.88
N PRO A 94 -15.14 13.14 -2.97
CA PRO A 94 -15.62 13.88 -4.13
C PRO A 94 -14.84 13.54 -5.40
N ARG A 95 -15.56 13.06 -6.43
CA ARG A 95 -14.99 12.59 -7.70
C ARG A 95 -13.94 13.52 -8.31
N ALA A 96 -14.29 14.80 -8.51
CA ALA A 96 -13.42 15.74 -9.20
C ALA A 96 -12.06 15.91 -8.50
N ILE A 97 -12.08 16.01 -7.17
CA ILE A 97 -10.88 16.18 -6.35
C ILE A 97 -10.07 14.89 -6.31
N THR A 98 -10.70 13.72 -6.19
CA THR A 98 -9.99 12.44 -6.24
C THR A 98 -9.24 12.27 -7.56
N PHE A 99 -9.88 12.62 -8.69
CA PHE A 99 -9.24 12.55 -10.00
C PHE A 99 -8.08 13.55 -10.14
N SER A 100 -8.25 14.81 -9.72
CA SER A 100 -7.21 15.83 -9.92
C SER A 100 -6.04 15.69 -8.96
N GLU A 101 -6.28 15.25 -7.72
CA GLU A 101 -5.28 15.30 -6.65
C GLU A 101 -4.67 13.93 -6.31
N GLU A 102 -5.39 12.81 -6.47
CA GLU A 102 -4.86 11.49 -6.08
C GLU A 102 -4.25 10.72 -7.26
N VAL A 103 -4.82 10.86 -8.47
CA VAL A 103 -4.35 10.12 -9.65
C VAL A 103 -2.94 10.53 -10.07
N PRO A 104 -2.62 11.83 -10.27
CA PRO A 104 -1.29 12.23 -10.74
C PRO A 104 -0.14 11.75 -9.85
N PRO A 105 -0.14 11.98 -8.51
CA PRO A 105 0.97 11.53 -7.67
C PRO A 105 1.03 10.01 -7.55
N MET A 106 -0.11 9.31 -7.60
CA MET A 106 -0.13 7.85 -7.63
C MET A 106 0.57 7.30 -8.88
N MET A 107 0.25 7.84 -10.05
CA MET A 107 0.86 7.40 -11.31
C MET A 107 2.33 7.79 -11.41
N ASP A 108 2.69 9.01 -10.98
CA ASP A 108 4.07 9.45 -10.90
C ASP A 108 4.91 8.52 -10.02
N GLN A 109 4.38 8.10 -8.86
CA GLN A 109 5.07 7.17 -7.99
C GLN A 109 5.32 5.80 -8.63
N ILE A 110 4.36 5.29 -9.42
CA ILE A 110 4.56 4.02 -10.13
C ILE A 110 5.73 4.16 -11.11
N ARG A 111 5.75 5.24 -11.90
CA ARG A 111 6.82 5.53 -12.87
C ARG A 111 8.15 5.80 -12.19
N PHE A 112 8.15 6.50 -11.06
CA PHE A 112 9.34 6.74 -10.23
C PHE A 112 9.96 5.41 -9.81
N PHE A 113 9.19 4.48 -9.27
CA PHE A 113 9.72 3.18 -8.84
C PHE A 113 10.10 2.26 -10.00
N ALA A 114 9.49 2.40 -11.19
CA ALA A 114 9.97 1.75 -12.41
C ALA A 114 11.40 2.22 -12.76
N GLY A 115 11.69 3.52 -12.62
CA GLY A 115 13.04 4.07 -12.73
C GLY A 115 13.97 3.59 -11.62
N ALA A 116 13.52 3.69 -10.36
CA ALA A 116 14.29 3.32 -9.18
C ALA A 116 14.70 1.84 -9.17
N ALA A 117 13.92 0.94 -9.79
CA ALA A 117 14.26 -0.47 -9.95
C ALA A 117 15.63 -0.69 -10.62
N ARG A 118 16.12 0.28 -11.41
CA ARG A 118 17.43 0.25 -12.09
C ARG A 118 18.55 0.96 -11.36
N MET A 119 18.22 1.77 -10.36
CA MET A 119 19.15 2.67 -9.68
C MET A 119 19.45 2.21 -8.25
N LEU A 120 19.53 0.89 -8.04
CA LEU A 120 19.93 0.35 -6.74
C LEU A 120 21.38 0.73 -6.44
N GLU A 121 21.56 1.66 -5.51
CA GLU A 121 22.88 2.13 -5.10
C GLU A 121 23.64 1.09 -4.26
N GLY A 122 24.96 1.04 -4.46
CA GLY A 122 25.91 0.27 -3.67
C GLY A 122 27.24 1.03 -3.53
N LYS A 123 28.03 0.70 -2.51
CA LYS A 123 29.40 1.24 -2.40
C LYS A 123 30.29 0.62 -3.48
N SER A 124 31.30 1.37 -3.93
CA SER A 124 32.30 0.83 -4.86
C SER A 124 32.95 -0.43 -4.29
N ALA A 125 33.16 -1.42 -5.15
CA ALA A 125 33.95 -2.59 -4.81
C ALA A 125 35.42 -2.17 -4.64
N GLY A 126 36.13 -2.79 -3.70
CA GLY A 126 37.53 -2.47 -3.46
C GLY A 126 38.25 -3.50 -2.60
N GLU A 127 39.57 -3.40 -2.57
CA GLU A 127 40.44 -4.23 -1.74
C GLU A 127 40.74 -3.51 -0.41
N TYR A 128 40.00 -3.87 0.63
CA TYR A 128 40.26 -3.38 2.00
C TYR A 128 41.30 -4.26 2.73
N MET A 129 41.59 -5.43 2.16
CA MET A 129 42.65 -6.34 2.56
C MET A 129 43.27 -6.94 1.29
N SER A 130 44.59 -6.98 1.22
CA SER A 130 45.33 -7.50 0.06
C SER A 130 44.83 -8.89 -0.34
N GLY A 131 44.42 -9.05 -1.60
CA GLY A 131 43.92 -10.32 -2.13
C GLY A 131 42.44 -10.60 -1.88
N TYR A 132 41.68 -9.65 -1.29
CA TYR A 132 40.25 -9.79 -1.04
C TYR A 132 39.44 -8.60 -1.59
N THR A 133 38.55 -8.88 -2.54
CA THR A 133 37.57 -7.90 -3.03
C THR A 133 36.34 -7.87 -2.11
N SER A 134 36.03 -6.70 -1.56
CA SER A 134 34.80 -6.45 -0.80
C SER A 134 33.85 -5.56 -1.60
N TYR A 135 32.56 -5.85 -1.55
CA TYR A 135 31.50 -5.03 -2.13
C TYR A 135 30.21 -5.15 -1.31
N ILE A 136 29.31 -4.19 -1.47
CA ILE A 136 28.00 -4.18 -0.81
C ILE A 136 26.93 -4.33 -1.88
N ARG A 137 26.02 -5.28 -1.68
CA ARG A 137 24.86 -5.49 -2.55
C ARG A 137 23.57 -5.32 -1.76
N ARG A 138 22.56 -4.71 -2.39
CA ARG A 138 21.18 -4.71 -1.91
C ARG A 138 20.44 -5.88 -2.54
N GLU A 139 19.87 -6.74 -1.71
CA GLU A 139 19.08 -7.89 -2.14
C GLU A 139 17.65 -7.77 -1.57
N PRO A 140 16.64 -8.29 -2.27
CA PRO A 140 15.27 -8.28 -1.75
C PRO A 140 15.18 -9.05 -0.43
N ILE A 141 14.30 -8.60 0.45
CA ILE A 141 14.09 -9.17 1.79
C ILE A 141 13.28 -10.46 1.78
N GLY A 142 12.55 -10.75 0.69
CA GLY A 142 11.68 -11.91 0.58
C GLY A 142 10.23 -11.52 0.32
N VAL A 143 9.32 -12.13 1.07
CA VAL A 143 7.90 -11.77 1.07
C VAL A 143 7.67 -10.54 1.96
N CYS A 144 6.95 -9.56 1.46
CA CYS A 144 6.48 -8.39 2.21
C CYS A 144 4.99 -8.55 2.57
N ALA A 145 4.67 -8.64 3.86
CA ALA A 145 3.29 -8.56 4.35
C ALA A 145 2.89 -7.09 4.52
N GLN A 146 1.80 -6.68 3.89
CA GLN A 146 1.45 -5.26 3.75
C GLN A 146 0.00 -5.02 4.16
N VAL A 147 -0.24 -4.00 4.98
CA VAL A 147 -1.59 -3.58 5.40
C VAL A 147 -1.78 -2.11 5.04
N ALA A 148 -2.76 -1.84 4.17
CA ALA A 148 -3.14 -0.48 3.75
C ALA A 148 -4.34 0.06 4.55
N PRO A 149 -4.43 1.37 4.76
CA PRO A 149 -5.51 2.02 5.50
C PRO A 149 -6.72 2.28 4.59
N TRP A 150 -7.79 2.81 5.17
CA TRP A 150 -9.05 3.07 4.46
C TRP A 150 -9.16 4.44 3.80
N ASN A 151 -8.31 5.40 4.19
CA ASN A 151 -8.47 6.80 3.78
C ASN A 151 -7.94 7.09 2.37
N TYR A 152 -7.01 6.27 1.87
CA TYR A 152 -6.53 6.28 0.48
C TYR A 152 -6.26 4.84 -0.01
N PRO A 153 -7.27 3.96 -0.12
CA PRO A 153 -7.06 2.53 -0.33
C PRO A 153 -6.23 2.20 -1.57
N LEU A 154 -6.54 2.83 -2.72
CA LEU A 154 -5.81 2.59 -3.96
C LEU A 154 -4.36 3.10 -3.88
N MET A 155 -4.19 4.39 -3.55
CA MET A 155 -2.88 5.04 -3.50
C MET A 155 -1.96 4.39 -2.46
N MET A 156 -2.47 4.08 -1.26
CA MET A 156 -1.67 3.41 -0.22
C MET A 156 -1.34 1.95 -0.56
N GLY A 157 -2.19 1.28 -1.33
CA GLY A 157 -1.86 -0.01 -1.93
C GLY A 157 -0.65 0.12 -2.84
N VAL A 158 -0.73 1.02 -3.83
CA VAL A 158 0.35 1.34 -4.78
C VAL A 158 1.66 1.68 -4.07
N TRP A 159 1.58 2.53 -3.02
CA TRP A 159 2.74 2.94 -2.24
C TRP A 159 3.44 1.80 -1.50
N LYS A 160 2.77 0.65 -1.35
CA LYS A 160 3.31 -0.54 -0.72
C LYS A 160 3.81 -1.55 -1.74
N PHE A 161 2.96 -2.01 -2.66
CA PHE A 161 3.34 -3.16 -3.48
C PHE A 161 4.34 -2.80 -4.58
N ILE A 162 4.25 -1.61 -5.18
CA ILE A 162 5.16 -1.18 -6.25
C ILE A 162 6.62 -1.11 -5.82
N PRO A 163 7.01 -0.41 -4.72
CA PRO A 163 8.41 -0.39 -4.29
C PRO A 163 8.93 -1.78 -3.90
N ALA A 164 8.08 -2.62 -3.32
CA ALA A 164 8.45 -3.99 -2.97
C ALA A 164 8.78 -4.81 -4.23
N ILE A 165 7.91 -4.75 -5.25
CA ILE A 165 8.12 -5.39 -6.55
C ILE A 165 9.36 -4.83 -7.24
N ALA A 166 9.57 -3.52 -7.24
CA ALA A 166 10.73 -2.85 -7.83
C ALA A 166 12.06 -3.34 -7.25
N ALA A 167 12.09 -3.60 -5.94
CA ALA A 167 13.25 -4.13 -5.23
C ALA A 167 13.45 -5.64 -5.44
N GLY A 168 12.51 -6.36 -6.08
CA GLY A 168 12.57 -7.80 -6.33
C GLY A 168 11.90 -8.66 -5.26
N ASN A 169 11.06 -8.08 -4.41
CA ASN A 169 10.25 -8.80 -3.43
C ASN A 169 8.93 -9.28 -4.04
N THR A 170 8.27 -10.22 -3.36
CA THR A 170 6.86 -10.55 -3.59
C THR A 170 6.01 -10.02 -2.44
N THR A 171 4.70 -9.90 -2.65
CA THR A 171 3.83 -9.18 -1.72
C THR A 171 2.55 -9.95 -1.38
N VAL A 172 2.12 -9.80 -0.14
CA VAL A 172 0.76 -10.11 0.30
C VAL A 172 0.18 -8.83 0.92
N LEU A 173 -0.75 -8.20 0.21
CA LEU A 173 -1.37 -6.94 0.60
C LEU A 173 -2.80 -7.18 1.12
N LYS A 174 -3.11 -6.59 2.28
CA LYS A 174 -4.46 -6.51 2.84
C LYS A 174 -4.94 -5.07 2.82
N PRO A 175 -6.00 -4.72 2.06
CA PRO A 175 -6.64 -3.43 2.21
C PRO A 175 -7.39 -3.34 3.55
N SER A 176 -7.92 -2.16 3.88
CA SER A 176 -8.87 -2.03 4.97
C SER A 176 -10.12 -2.88 4.69
N ASP A 177 -10.71 -3.46 5.74
CA ASP A 177 -11.96 -4.23 5.68
C ASP A 177 -13.16 -3.37 5.25
N THR A 178 -13.13 -2.08 5.59
CA THR A 178 -14.17 -1.11 5.21
C THR A 178 -14.07 -0.64 3.77
N THR A 179 -12.89 -0.73 3.15
CA THR A 179 -12.66 -0.12 1.84
C THR A 179 -11.83 -1.00 0.87
N PRO A 180 -12.22 -2.26 0.59
CA PRO A 180 -11.40 -3.18 -0.19
C PRO A 180 -11.50 -3.01 -1.72
N ALA A 181 -12.50 -2.27 -2.23
CA ALA A 181 -12.92 -2.36 -3.63
C ALA A 181 -11.82 -2.00 -4.65
N SER A 182 -11.21 -0.83 -4.51
CA SER A 182 -10.20 -0.33 -5.46
C SER A 182 -8.91 -1.17 -5.42
N THR A 183 -8.50 -1.64 -4.23
CA THR A 183 -7.36 -2.56 -4.09
C THR A 183 -7.64 -3.94 -4.68
N ALA A 184 -8.85 -4.48 -4.54
CA ALA A 184 -9.23 -5.73 -5.18
C ALA A 184 -9.26 -5.61 -6.71
N LEU A 185 -9.68 -4.46 -7.24
CA LEU A 185 -9.66 -4.19 -8.68
C LEU A 185 -8.24 -4.08 -9.23
N VAL A 186 -7.36 -3.29 -8.59
CA VAL A 186 -5.97 -3.14 -9.06
C VAL A 186 -5.18 -4.45 -8.97
N ALA A 187 -5.53 -5.35 -8.05
CA ALA A 187 -4.92 -6.68 -7.97
C ALA A 187 -5.07 -7.48 -9.27
N LYS A 188 -6.24 -7.38 -9.91
CA LYS A 188 -6.54 -8.06 -11.18
C LYS A 188 -5.76 -7.43 -12.32
N ILE A 189 -5.83 -6.11 -12.43
CA ILE A 189 -5.15 -5.32 -13.47
C ILE A 189 -3.63 -5.54 -13.42
N ALA A 190 -3.02 -5.38 -12.24
CA ALA A 190 -1.59 -5.60 -12.08
C ALA A 190 -1.20 -7.08 -12.17
N GLY A 191 -2.10 -7.98 -11.79
CA GLY A 191 -1.89 -9.42 -11.85
C GLY A 191 -1.88 -10.00 -13.27
N GLU A 192 -2.49 -9.34 -14.25
CA GLU A 192 -2.36 -9.70 -15.67
C GLU A 192 -0.95 -9.45 -16.22
N VAL A 193 -0.21 -8.52 -15.61
CA VAL A 193 1.16 -8.16 -16.00
C VAL A 193 2.19 -9.00 -15.25
N LEU A 194 1.93 -9.30 -13.98
CA LEU A 194 2.89 -9.94 -13.09
C LEU A 194 2.85 -11.47 -13.17
N PRO A 195 4.00 -12.15 -12.96
CA PRO A 195 3.99 -13.59 -12.73
C PRO A 195 3.07 -13.95 -11.54
N PRO A 196 2.37 -15.09 -11.61
CA PRO A 196 1.52 -15.57 -10.52
C PRO A 196 2.26 -15.58 -9.17
N GLY A 197 1.64 -14.99 -8.16
CA GLY A 197 2.18 -14.96 -6.79
C GLY A 197 3.13 -13.79 -6.48
N VAL A 198 3.56 -12.99 -7.46
CA VAL A 198 4.38 -11.79 -7.17
C VAL A 198 3.57 -10.73 -6.41
N LEU A 199 2.32 -10.53 -6.83
CA LEU A 199 1.31 -9.75 -6.11
C LEU A 199 0.20 -10.70 -5.65
N ASN A 200 -0.08 -10.69 -4.36
CA ASN A 200 -1.27 -11.32 -3.79
C ASN A 200 -2.02 -10.28 -2.97
N VAL A 201 -3.34 -10.27 -3.09
CA VAL A 201 -4.22 -9.40 -2.31
C VAL A 201 -5.24 -10.27 -1.58
N ILE A 202 -5.34 -10.11 -0.27
CA ILE A 202 -6.36 -10.79 0.53
C ILE A 202 -7.23 -9.76 1.25
N CYS A 203 -8.54 -9.91 1.17
CA CYS A 203 -9.49 -9.13 1.95
C CYS A 203 -9.60 -9.73 3.36
N GLY A 204 -9.93 -8.92 4.35
CA GLY A 204 -10.16 -9.41 5.71
C GLY A 204 -10.01 -8.33 6.76
N ASP A 205 -10.28 -8.70 8.00
CA ASP A 205 -10.39 -7.80 9.13
C ASP A 205 -9.05 -7.64 9.88
N ARG A 206 -9.13 -7.19 11.14
CA ARG A 206 -7.97 -7.09 12.04
C ARG A 206 -7.33 -8.45 12.31
N GLU A 207 -8.11 -9.53 12.41
CA GLU A 207 -7.62 -10.87 12.70
C GLU A 207 -6.87 -11.47 11.52
N THR A 208 -7.36 -11.23 10.30
CA THR A 208 -6.59 -11.51 9.07
C THR A 208 -5.25 -10.76 9.08
N GLY A 209 -5.28 -9.46 9.40
CA GLY A 209 -4.06 -8.64 9.48
C GLY A 209 -3.07 -9.15 10.53
N ARG A 210 -3.56 -9.50 11.73
CA ARG A 210 -2.74 -10.09 12.81
C ARG A 210 -2.08 -11.39 12.36
N SER A 211 -2.84 -12.25 11.71
CA SER A 211 -2.36 -13.53 11.17
C SER A 211 -1.23 -13.34 10.16
N MET A 212 -1.34 -12.34 9.26
CA MET A 212 -0.28 -12.00 8.31
C MET A 212 1.02 -11.55 8.98
N VAL A 213 0.92 -10.71 10.03
CA VAL A 213 2.08 -10.15 10.73
C VAL A 213 2.82 -11.23 11.52
N THR A 214 2.08 -12.13 12.16
CA THR A 214 2.62 -13.24 12.95
C THR A 214 3.09 -14.42 12.12
N HIS A 215 2.72 -14.49 10.83
CA HIS A 215 3.16 -15.56 9.94
C HIS A 215 4.69 -15.62 9.83
N ASN A 216 5.26 -16.81 9.62
CA ASN A 216 6.71 -17.00 9.60
C ASN A 216 7.37 -16.62 8.26
N THR A 217 6.61 -16.65 7.16
CA THR A 217 7.11 -16.38 5.80
C THR A 217 7.64 -14.95 5.54
N PRO A 218 6.95 -13.86 5.94
CA PRO A 218 7.39 -12.53 5.54
C PRO A 218 8.68 -12.10 6.25
N GLY A 219 9.64 -11.59 5.47
CA GLY A 219 10.87 -10.96 5.97
C GLY A 219 10.67 -9.50 6.37
N MET A 220 9.56 -8.89 5.92
CA MET A 220 9.17 -7.53 6.22
C MET A 220 7.66 -7.40 6.41
N VAL A 221 7.27 -6.54 7.34
CA VAL A 221 5.89 -6.10 7.54
C VAL A 221 5.80 -4.58 7.34
N SER A 222 4.86 -4.14 6.51
CA SER A 222 4.56 -2.71 6.33
C SER A 222 3.10 -2.44 6.70
N ILE A 223 2.85 -1.47 7.57
CA ILE A 223 1.50 -1.01 7.89
C ILE A 223 1.44 0.50 7.77
N THR A 224 0.35 0.98 7.17
CA THR A 224 -0.10 2.36 7.37
C THR A 224 -1.39 2.32 8.17
N GLY A 225 -1.47 3.05 9.27
CA GLY A 225 -2.65 3.00 10.14
C GLY A 225 -2.49 3.73 11.47
N SER A 226 -3.27 3.32 12.47
CA SER A 226 -3.21 3.94 13.81
C SER A 226 -1.90 3.62 14.54
N VAL A 227 -1.48 4.52 15.44
CA VAL A 227 -0.32 4.28 16.33
C VAL A 227 -0.48 2.99 17.13
N ARG A 228 -1.69 2.69 17.62
CA ARG A 228 -2.00 1.45 18.33
C ARG A 228 -1.72 0.20 17.47
N ALA A 229 -2.22 0.18 16.25
CA ALA A 229 -1.95 -0.93 15.32
C ALA A 229 -0.46 -1.03 14.97
N GLY A 230 0.23 0.10 14.82
CA GLY A 230 1.68 0.13 14.59
C GLY A 230 2.49 -0.50 15.73
N MET A 231 2.12 -0.22 16.98
CA MET A 231 2.75 -0.83 18.16
C MET A 231 2.49 -2.35 18.21
N GLU A 232 1.25 -2.78 17.98
CA GLU A 232 0.88 -4.21 17.92
C GLU A 232 1.69 -4.95 16.82
N VAL A 233 1.87 -4.31 15.65
CA VAL A 233 2.69 -4.84 14.56
C VAL A 233 4.18 -4.92 14.95
N ALA A 234 4.72 -3.87 15.56
CA ALA A 234 6.12 -3.85 15.99
C ALA A 234 6.41 -4.92 17.04
N GLU A 235 5.52 -5.10 18.02
CA GLU A 235 5.63 -6.13 19.04
C GLU A 235 5.61 -7.53 18.41
N ALA A 236 4.66 -7.81 17.52
CA ALA A 236 4.57 -9.09 16.83
C ALA A 236 5.80 -9.37 15.95
N ALA A 237 6.28 -8.36 15.20
CA ALA A 237 7.44 -8.47 14.33
C ALA A 237 8.75 -8.74 15.10
N SER A 238 8.86 -8.20 16.32
CA SER A 238 10.06 -8.37 17.17
C SER A 238 10.36 -9.84 17.52
N LYS A 239 9.32 -10.68 17.61
CA LYS A 239 9.45 -12.11 17.98
C LYS A 239 10.21 -12.94 16.96
N SER A 240 10.32 -12.45 15.72
CA SER A 240 11.06 -13.08 14.64
C SER A 240 11.96 -12.10 13.88
N LEU A 241 12.29 -10.96 14.50
CA LEU A 241 13.18 -9.92 13.96
C LEU A 241 12.85 -9.47 12.52
N LYS A 242 11.56 -9.41 12.17
CA LYS A 242 11.14 -8.92 10.84
C LYS A 242 11.45 -7.43 10.70
N ARG A 243 11.79 -6.98 9.49
CA ARG A 243 11.85 -5.54 9.21
C ARG A 243 10.45 -4.95 9.31
N VAL A 244 10.33 -3.76 9.88
CA VAL A 244 9.06 -3.02 9.97
C VAL A 244 9.15 -1.69 9.24
N HIS A 245 8.08 -1.33 8.55
CA HIS A 245 7.87 0.03 8.04
C HIS A 245 6.49 0.51 8.48
N LEU A 246 6.47 1.54 9.31
CA LEU A 246 5.29 1.99 10.05
C LEU A 246 4.99 3.44 9.69
N GLU A 247 3.92 3.66 8.93
CA GLU A 247 3.37 5.00 8.68
C GLU A 247 2.15 5.18 9.58
N LEU A 248 2.24 6.05 10.58
CA LEU A 248 1.28 6.10 11.68
C LEU A 248 0.54 7.45 11.75
N GLY A 249 -0.29 7.63 12.78
CA GLY A 249 -1.05 8.86 12.99
C GLY A 249 -0.16 10.05 13.33
N GLY A 250 -0.44 11.19 12.69
CA GLY A 250 0.18 12.48 12.98
C GLY A 250 -0.74 13.42 13.78
N LYS A 251 -0.19 14.58 14.16
CA LYS A 251 -0.93 15.73 14.69
C LYS A 251 -0.28 17.03 14.22
N ALA A 252 -0.24 17.19 12.90
CA ALA A 252 0.56 18.21 12.22
C ALA A 252 0.19 19.63 12.67
N PRO A 253 1.17 20.41 13.19
CA PRO A 253 0.96 21.81 13.50
C PRO A 253 1.10 22.68 12.24
N VAL A 254 0.28 23.72 12.15
CA VAL A 254 0.49 24.88 11.28
C VAL A 254 0.87 26.05 12.19
N ILE A 255 2.06 26.61 12.00
CA ILE A 255 2.58 27.71 12.81
C ILE A 255 2.52 28.98 11.97
N ILE A 256 1.73 29.96 12.43
CA ILE A 256 1.53 31.24 11.77
C ILE A 256 2.24 32.32 12.59
N PHE A 257 3.25 32.96 12.01
CA PHE A 257 3.97 34.06 12.64
C PHE A 257 3.23 35.40 12.44
N ASP A 258 3.56 36.40 13.27
CA ASP A 258 2.94 37.74 13.24
C ASP A 258 3.11 38.47 11.89
N ASP A 259 4.07 38.05 11.06
CA ASP A 259 4.41 38.61 9.75
C ASP A 259 3.92 37.73 8.58
N ALA A 260 3.09 36.72 8.86
CA ALA A 260 2.54 35.84 7.84
C ALA A 260 1.48 36.56 6.97
N ASP A 261 1.40 36.14 5.72
CA ASP A 261 0.26 36.43 4.84
C ASP A 261 -0.96 35.64 5.35
N ILE A 262 -1.95 36.35 5.89
CA ILE A 262 -3.09 35.75 6.58
C ILE A 262 -4.09 35.16 5.62
N GLU A 263 -4.34 35.82 4.50
CA GLU A 263 -5.19 35.33 3.45
C GLU A 263 -4.67 33.99 2.91
N LEU A 264 -3.37 33.92 2.60
CA LEU A 264 -2.72 32.68 2.16
C LEU A 264 -2.76 31.59 3.23
N ALA A 265 -2.52 31.95 4.50
CA ALA A 265 -2.55 31.00 5.60
C ALA A 265 -3.95 30.39 5.78
N VAL A 266 -5.00 31.21 5.76
CA VAL A 266 -6.39 30.75 5.87
C VAL A 266 -6.76 29.82 4.72
N GLU A 267 -6.45 30.18 3.48
CA GLU A 267 -6.71 29.34 2.31
C GLU A 267 -5.99 27.98 2.42
N THR A 268 -4.70 28.01 2.75
CA THR A 268 -3.88 26.79 2.89
C THR A 268 -4.40 25.88 4.00
N ILE A 269 -4.78 26.45 5.15
CA ILE A 269 -5.33 25.68 6.29
C ILE A 269 -6.68 25.08 5.92
N ALA A 270 -7.55 25.82 5.24
CA ALA A 270 -8.84 25.30 4.80
C ALA A 270 -8.64 24.12 3.84
N MET A 271 -7.74 24.25 2.87
CA MET A 271 -7.43 23.17 1.93
C MET A 271 -6.82 21.96 2.65
N THR A 272 -5.71 22.13 3.37
CA THR A 272 -4.96 21.01 4.01
C THR A 272 -5.63 20.42 5.25
N GLY A 273 -6.57 21.14 5.87
CA GLY A 273 -7.31 20.68 7.03
C GLY A 273 -8.60 19.93 6.67
N TYR A 274 -9.27 20.31 5.59
CA TYR A 274 -10.55 19.71 5.16
C TYR A 274 -10.45 18.81 3.93
N PHE A 275 -9.30 18.76 3.24
CA PHE A 275 -9.05 17.78 2.17
C PHE A 275 -9.34 16.36 2.67
N ASN A 276 -10.00 15.55 1.83
CA ASN A 276 -10.47 14.21 2.19
C ASN A 276 -11.30 14.17 3.49
N ALA A 277 -12.09 15.22 3.74
CA ALA A 277 -12.84 15.44 5.00
C ALA A 277 -11.95 15.45 6.26
N GLY A 278 -10.70 15.87 6.13
CA GLY A 278 -9.69 15.86 7.20
C GLY A 278 -9.17 14.46 7.56
N GLN A 279 -9.52 13.43 6.77
CA GLN A 279 -9.14 12.03 6.99
C GLN A 279 -7.75 11.74 6.39
N ASP A 280 -6.77 12.56 6.74
CA ASP A 280 -5.40 12.50 6.23
C ASP A 280 -4.42 12.45 7.40
N CYS A 281 -3.41 11.58 7.31
CA CYS A 281 -2.38 11.46 8.35
C CYS A 281 -1.51 12.72 8.50
N THR A 282 -1.44 13.53 7.44
CA THR A 282 -0.73 14.81 7.36
C THR A 282 -1.63 16.04 7.45
N ALA A 283 -2.94 15.86 7.70
CA ALA A 283 -3.89 16.96 7.81
C ALA A 283 -3.42 18.06 8.78
N ALA A 284 -3.66 19.31 8.40
CA ALA A 284 -3.47 20.47 9.27
C ALA A 284 -4.45 20.43 10.45
N THR A 285 -3.99 19.96 11.61
CA THR A 285 -4.88 19.62 12.74
C THR A 285 -4.70 20.51 13.97
N ARG A 286 -3.66 21.33 14.01
CA ARG A 286 -3.42 22.30 15.10
C ARG A 286 -2.88 23.59 14.52
N VAL A 287 -3.64 24.67 14.63
CA VAL A 287 -3.17 26.00 14.23
C VAL A 287 -2.63 26.70 15.47
N ILE A 288 -1.39 27.18 15.39
CA ILE A 288 -0.72 27.93 16.45
C ILE A 288 -0.33 29.27 15.82
N ALA A 289 -0.97 30.34 16.25
CA ALA A 289 -0.77 31.67 15.66
C ALA A 289 -0.09 32.62 16.65
N GLY A 290 0.66 33.57 16.11
CA GLY A 290 1.25 34.67 16.86
C GLY A 290 0.17 35.57 17.48
N PRO A 291 0.50 36.34 18.53
CA PRO A 291 -0.47 37.15 19.27
C PRO A 291 -1.13 38.27 18.44
N LYS A 292 -0.61 38.58 17.25
CA LYS A 292 -1.16 39.63 16.36
C LYS A 292 -2.05 39.08 15.25
N ILE A 293 -2.23 37.77 15.19
CA ILE A 293 -3.02 37.06 14.17
C ILE A 293 -4.43 36.75 14.69
#